data_AF-A0A941UTR8-F1
#
_entry.id   AF-A0A941UTR8-F1
#
_cell.length_a   1.000
_cell.length_b   1.000
_cell.length_c   1.000
_cell.angle_alpha   90.00
_cell.angle_beta   90.00
_cell.angle_gamma   90.00
#
_symmetry.space_group_name_H-M   'P 1'
#
loop_
_entity.id
_entity.type
_entity.pdbx_description
1 polymer ?
#
loop_
_entity_poly.entity_id
_entity_poly.type
_entity_poly.pdbx_seq_one_letter_code
_entity_poly.pdbx_strand_id
1 'polypeptide(L)'
;MEHAPNRGKVRWRMMRRGLLELDLVFERFLSKHFDALDDAQLAALDRLLDWEDTDLWQVVSGRRECDELQFKELVDLLRAG
;
A
#
# COMPACT_ATOMS: atom_id res chain seq x y z
N MET A 1 8.55 -12.78 -18.99
CA MET A 1 7.36 -11.92 -19.12
C MET A 1 7.45 -10.91 -18.00
N GLU A 2 8.04 -9.76 -18.29
CA GLU A 2 8.20 -8.65 -17.34
C GLU A 2 6.82 -8.05 -17.07
N HIS A 3 6.26 -8.33 -15.90
CA HIS A 3 5.01 -7.70 -15.49
C HIS A 3 5.33 -6.25 -15.12
N ALA A 4 5.17 -5.33 -16.08
CA ALA A 4 5.06 -3.91 -15.76
C ALA A 4 3.98 -3.75 -14.68
N PRO A 5 4.28 -3.11 -13.55
CA PRO A 5 3.35 -3.04 -12.43
C PRO A 5 2.13 -2.23 -12.85
N ASN A 6 1.01 -2.93 -13.04
CA ASN A 6 -0.21 -2.29 -13.50
C ASN A 6 -0.86 -1.55 -12.34
N ARG A 7 -0.76 -0.21 -12.38
CA ARG A 7 -1.41 0.73 -11.46
C ARG A 7 -2.85 0.32 -11.13
N GLY A 8 -3.67 0.04 -12.15
CA GLY A 8 -5.06 -0.37 -11.95
C GLY A 8 -5.22 -1.65 -11.11
N LYS A 9 -4.29 -2.60 -11.21
CA LYS A 9 -4.31 -3.84 -10.44
C LYS A 9 -4.02 -3.60 -8.96
N VAL A 10 -3.03 -2.77 -8.65
CA VAL A 10 -2.65 -2.40 -7.26
C VAL A 10 -3.81 -1.66 -6.58
N ARG A 11 -4.38 -0.65 -7.25
CA ARG A 11 -5.56 0.07 -6.75
C ARG A 11 -6.73 -0.88 -6.49
N TRP A 12 -6.98 -1.81 -7.42
CA TRP A 12 -8.07 -2.77 -7.28
C TRP A 12 -7.83 -3.77 -6.13
N ARG A 13 -6.58 -4.20 -5.89
CA ARG A 13 -6.26 -5.05 -4.72
C ARG A 13 -6.41 -4.30 -3.39
N MET A 14 -6.17 -2.99 -3.36
CA MET A 14 -6.42 -2.15 -2.17
C MET A 14 -7.91 -1.96 -1.90
N MET A 15 -8.69 -1.67 -2.94
CA MET A 15 -10.13 -1.40 -2.82
C MET A 15 -11.02 -2.63 -2.62
N ARG A 16 -10.42 -3.83 -2.64
CA ARG A 16 -11.14 -5.10 -2.48
C ARG A 16 -10.95 -5.69 -1.10
N ARG A 17 -10.84 -4.82 -0.09
CA ARG A 17 -10.61 -5.20 1.31
C ARG A 17 -11.89 -4.97 2.10
N GLY A 18 -12.23 -5.89 3.00
CA GLY A 18 -13.47 -5.83 3.78
C GLY A 18 -13.48 -4.77 4.89
N LEU A 19 -12.44 -3.92 4.98
CA LEU A 19 -12.22 -2.97 6.06
C LEU A 19 -12.20 -1.54 5.51
N LEU A 20 -13.23 -0.77 5.84
CA LEU A 20 -13.48 0.56 5.27
C LEU A 20 -12.41 1.58 5.71
N GLU A 21 -11.88 1.44 6.93
CA GLU A 21 -10.75 2.27 7.40
C GLU A 21 -9.48 2.06 6.58
N LEU A 22 -9.14 0.82 6.22
CA LEU A 22 -7.99 0.54 5.35
C LEU A 22 -8.23 1.13 3.97
N ASP A 23 -9.44 0.98 3.45
CA ASP A 23 -9.82 1.47 2.13
C ASP A 23 -9.66 2.98 2.02
N LEU A 24 -10.12 3.75 3.01
CA LEU A 24 -9.96 5.21 3.07
C LEU A 24 -8.50 5.64 3.18
N VAL A 25 -7.71 4.98 4.02
CA VAL A 25 -6.27 5.29 4.17
C VAL A 25 -5.54 5.01 2.85
N PHE A 26 -5.82 3.85 2.23
CA PHE A 26 -5.25 3.51 0.93
C PHE A 26 -5.73 4.44 -0.18
N GLU A 27 -7.01 4.80 -0.26
CA GLU A 27 -7.53 5.72 -1.27
C GLU A 27 -6.86 7.10 -1.16
N ARG A 28 -6.72 7.62 0.06
CA ARG A 28 -6.12 8.94 0.32
C ARG A 28 -4.62 8.93 0.02
N PHE A 29 -3.94 7.83 0.35
CA PHE A 29 -2.55 7.60 -0.01
C PHE A 29 -2.37 7.49 -1.52
N LEU A 30 -3.18 6.66 -2.19
CA LEU A 30 -3.15 6.52 -3.64
C LEU A 30 -3.43 7.86 -4.32
N SER A 31 -4.46 8.61 -3.92
CA SER A 31 -4.78 9.90 -4.54
C SER A 31 -3.62 10.90 -4.50
N LYS A 32 -2.80 10.90 -3.44
CA LYS A 32 -1.64 11.80 -3.30
C LYS A 32 -0.33 11.26 -3.86
N HIS A 33 -0.08 9.97 -3.68
CA HIS A 33 1.21 9.35 -4.00
C HIS A 33 1.16 8.53 -5.29
N PHE A 34 0.01 8.02 -5.72
CA PHE A 34 -0.10 7.18 -6.93
C PHE A 34 0.24 7.88 -8.23
N ASP A 35 0.05 9.21 -8.29
CA ASP A 35 0.49 10.02 -9.43
C ASP A 35 2.01 10.27 -9.40
N ALA A 36 2.62 10.23 -8.20
CA ALA A 36 4.04 10.44 -7.95
C ALA A 36 4.85 9.12 -7.78
N LEU A 37 4.19 7.96 -7.82
CA LEU A 37 4.79 6.64 -7.58
C LEU A 37 5.47 6.12 -8.85
N ASP A 38 6.78 5.88 -8.71
CA ASP A 38 7.63 5.27 -9.74
C ASP A 38 7.41 3.74 -9.82
N ASP A 39 7.80 3.11 -10.93
CA ASP A 39 7.58 1.67 -11.18
C ASP A 39 8.18 0.79 -10.06
N ALA A 40 9.31 1.20 -9.48
CA ALA A 40 9.94 0.50 -8.35
C ALA A 40 9.07 0.53 -7.08
N GLN A 41 8.45 1.67 -6.77
CA GLN A 41 7.57 1.79 -5.62
C GLN A 41 6.23 1.09 -5.85
N LEU A 42 5.77 1.04 -7.10
CA LEU A 42 4.60 0.27 -7.52
C LEU A 42 4.81 -1.23 -7.36
N ALA A 43 6.00 -1.74 -7.71
CA ALA A 43 6.38 -3.12 -7.45
C ALA A 43 6.50 -3.43 -5.96
N ALA A 44 7.01 -2.48 -5.17
CA ALA A 44 7.02 -2.57 -3.70
C ALA A 44 5.58 -2.64 -3.17
N LEU A 45 4.68 -1.77 -3.62
CA LEU A 45 3.26 -1.80 -3.24
C LEU A 45 2.59 -3.14 -3.60
N ASP A 46 2.87 -3.69 -4.78
CA ASP A 46 2.28 -4.98 -5.19
C ASP A 46 2.70 -6.11 -4.25
N ARG A 47 3.96 -6.09 -3.77
CA ARG A 47 4.44 -7.02 -2.73
C ARG A 47 3.81 -6.77 -1.37
N LEU A 48 3.67 -5.51 -0.97
CA LEU A 48 3.03 -5.15 0.30
C LEU A 48 1.55 -5.57 0.31
N LEU A 49 0.87 -5.49 -0.84
CA LEU A 49 -0.53 -5.92 -1.00
C LEU A 49 -0.73 -7.43 -1.10
N ASP A 50 0.34 -8.20 -1.19
CA ASP A 50 0.29 -9.65 -1.01
C ASP A 50 -0.02 -10.03 0.46
N TRP A 51 0.20 -9.09 1.39
CA TRP A 51 -0.10 -9.31 2.81
C TRP A 51 -1.60 -9.23 3.11
N GLU A 52 -2.01 -10.00 4.12
CA GLU A 52 -3.39 -10.06 4.60
C GLU A 52 -3.85 -8.70 5.16
N ASP A 53 -5.16 -8.45 5.09
CA ASP A 53 -5.80 -7.24 5.64
C ASP A 53 -5.41 -6.98 7.09
N THR A 54 -5.35 -8.04 7.89
CA THR A 54 -4.93 -7.96 9.29
C THR A 54 -3.52 -7.41 9.42
N ASP A 55 -2.58 -7.86 8.58
CA ASP A 55 -1.19 -7.43 8.68
C ASP A 55 -1.04 -5.95 8.27
N LEU A 56 -1.69 -5.58 7.17
CA LEU A 56 -1.71 -4.20 6.71
C LEU A 56 -2.36 -3.27 7.72
N TRP A 57 -3.44 -3.72 8.38
CA TRP A 57 -4.03 -2.97 9.47
C TRP A 57 -3.08 -2.82 10.66
N GLN A 58 -2.35 -3.87 11.04
CA GLN A 58 -1.39 -3.79 12.15
C GLN A 58 -0.26 -2.80 11.81
N VAL A 59 0.22 -2.82 10.57
CA VAL A 59 1.27 -1.93 10.09
C VAL A 59 0.78 -0.48 9.99
N VAL A 60 -0.40 -0.23 9.39
CA VAL A 60 -1.03 1.12 9.34
C VAL A 60 -1.37 1.62 10.74
N SER A 61 -1.89 0.76 11.62
CA SER A 61 -2.27 1.12 12.99
C SER A 61 -1.08 1.30 13.95
N GLY A 62 0.17 1.09 13.52
CA GLY A 62 1.32 1.23 14.42
C GLY A 62 1.62 0.01 15.30
N ARG A 63 0.88 -1.07 15.15
CA ARG A 63 0.99 -2.29 15.96
C ARG A 63 2.06 -3.26 15.46
N ARG A 64 2.46 -3.14 14.19
CA ARG A 64 3.56 -3.89 13.58
C ARG A 64 4.55 -2.93 12.93
N GLU A 65 5.84 -3.17 13.15
CA GLU A 65 6.91 -2.47 12.43
C GLU A 65 7.18 -3.14 11.09
N CYS A 66 7.37 -2.34 10.05
CA CYS A 66 7.77 -2.81 8.74
C CYS A 66 9.30 -2.71 8.65
N ASP A 67 9.97 -3.86 8.63
CA ASP A 67 11.44 -3.95 8.62
C ASP A 67 12.04 -3.62 7.23
N GLU A 68 11.25 -3.80 6.18
CA GLU A 68 11.65 -3.44 4.82
C GLU A 68 11.60 -1.92 4.63
N LEU A 69 12.76 -1.29 4.46
CA LEU A 69 12.91 0.17 4.25
C LEU A 69 11.95 0.72 3.18
N GLN A 70 11.83 0.01 2.06
CA GLN A 70 10.93 0.32 0.95
C GLN A 70 9.44 0.36 1.34
N PHE A 71 9.03 -0.44 2.32
CA PHE A 71 7.67 -0.44 2.85
C PHE A 71 7.54 0.50 4.03
N LYS A 72 8.60 0.67 4.82
CA LYS A 72 8.63 1.58 5.96
C LYS A 72 8.30 3.01 5.56
N GLU A 73 8.88 3.51 4.46
CA GLU A 73 8.55 4.82 3.92
C GLU A 73 7.08 4.92 3.48
N LEU A 74 6.55 3.89 2.80
CA LEU A 74 5.15 3.84 2.38
C LEU A 74 4.19 3.79 3.57
N VAL A 75 4.53 3.03 4.59
CA VAL A 75 3.76 2.87 5.83
C VAL A 75 3.76 4.15 6.65
N ASP A 76 4.90 4.84 6.74
CA ASP A 76 5.00 6.13 7.40
C ASP A 76 4.13 7.18 6.69
N LEU A 77 4.18 7.21 5.34
CA LEU A 77 3.29 8.04 4.53
C LEU A 77 1.81 7.67 4.68
N LEU A 78 1.48 6.38 4.77
CA LEU A 78 0.12 5.90 5.06
C LEU A 78 -0.36 6.35 6.45
N ARG A 79 0.54 6.41 7.45
CA ARG A 79 0.24 6.90 8.81
C ARG A 79 0.14 8.42 8.90
N ALA A 80 0.87 9.15 8.03
CA ALA A 80 0.93 10.60 8.05
C ALA A 80 -0.26 11.30 7.33
N GLY A 81 -1.18 10.54 6.72
CA GLY A 81 -2.33 11.06 5.96
C GLY A 81 -3.60 11.26 6.78
#